data_AF-T0HEY6-F1
#
_entry.id   AF-T0HEY6-F1
#
_cell.length_a   1.000
_cell.length_b   1.000
_cell.length_c   1.000
_cell.angle_alpha   90.00
_cell.angle_beta   90.00
_cell.angle_gamma   90.00
#
_symmetry.space_group_name_H-M   'P 1'
#
loop_
_entity.id
_entity.type
_entity.pdbx_description
1 polymer ?
#
loop_
_entity_poly.entity_id
_entity_poly.type
_entity_poly.pdbx_seq_one_letter_code
_entity_poly.pdbx_strand_id
1 'polypeptide(L)'
;MPVKHKDNLSQRHEAVVVAAKAAGLLSGANSRLSARVPRELIDRAKIRSGIASTTNLVEYALAKVALEDDFGARLVGRKGAIPSDIALGV
;
A
#
# COMPACT_ATOMS: atom_id res chain seq x y z
N MET A 1 0.47 14.24 27.80
CA MET A 1 1.22 13.00 27.52
C MET A 1 1.52 12.96 26.03
N PRO A 2 2.79 13.02 25.58
CA PRO A 2 3.10 12.94 24.16
C PRO A 2 2.83 11.51 23.68
N VAL A 3 1.83 11.35 22.84
CA VAL A 3 1.57 10.08 22.14
C VAL A 3 2.80 9.81 21.27
N LYS A 4 3.51 8.73 21.59
CA LYS A 4 4.71 8.31 20.88
C LYS A 4 4.31 8.04 19.43
N HIS A 5 4.53 8.99 18.52
CA HIS A 5 4.36 8.80 17.08
C HIS A 5 5.44 7.82 16.61
N LYS A 6 5.31 6.53 16.92
CA LYS A 6 6.02 5.49 16.18
C LYS A 6 5.61 5.64 14.72
N ASP A 7 6.60 5.69 13.84
CA ASP A 7 6.46 6.07 12.44
C ASP A 7 5.40 5.22 11.72
N ASN A 8 4.21 5.78 11.53
CA ASN A 8 3.07 5.13 10.85
C ASN A 8 3.44 4.57 9.45
N LEU A 9 4.47 5.12 8.82
CA LEU A 9 5.01 4.67 7.53
C LEU A 9 5.69 3.29 7.64
N SER A 10 6.46 3.06 8.70
CA SER A 10 7.15 1.80 8.94
C SER A 10 6.14 0.67 9.23
N GLN A 11 5.09 0.97 10.00
CA GLN A 11 4.00 0.02 10.27
C GLN A 11 3.23 -0.38 9.01
N ARG A 12 2.96 0.56 8.09
CA ARG A 12 2.28 0.26 6.83
C ARG A 12 3.13 -0.60 5.91
N HIS A 13 4.42 -0.32 5.81
CA HIS A 13 5.36 -1.15 5.07
C HIS A 13 5.38 -2.58 5.63
N GLU A 14 5.54 -2.73 6.95
CA GLU A 14 5.59 -4.03 7.62
C GLU A 14 4.30 -4.83 7.40
N ALA A 15 3.13 -4.19 7.51
CA ALA A 15 1.84 -4.83 7.28
C ALA A 15 1.72 -5.43 5.87
N VAL A 16 2.15 -4.70 4.84
CA VAL A 16 2.15 -5.20 3.45
C VAL A 16 3.09 -6.38 3.30
N VAL A 17 4.30 -6.30 3.85
CA VAL A 17 5.28 -7.40 3.77
C VAL A 17 4.77 -8.66 4.47
N VAL A 18 4.15 -8.52 5.65
CA VAL A 18 3.55 -9.64 6.38
C VAL A 18 2.40 -10.27 5.59
N ALA A 19 1.49 -9.47 5.03
CA ALA A 19 0.40 -9.96 4.21
C ALA A 19 0.90 -10.67 2.94
N ALA A 20 1.93 -10.12 2.28
CA ALA A 20 2.50 -10.71 1.07
C ALA A 20 3.19 -12.06 1.35
N LYS A 21 3.86 -12.18 2.50
CA LYS A 21 4.40 -13.47 2.98
C LYS A 21 3.28 -14.47 3.24
N ALA A 22 2.22 -14.06 3.93
CA ALA A 22 1.08 -14.93 4.22
C ALA A 22 0.37 -15.42 2.94
N ALA A 23 0.34 -14.58 1.90
CA ALA A 23 -0.18 -14.91 0.57
C ALA A 23 0.80 -15.72 -0.31
N GLY A 24 2.01 -16.04 0.18
CA GLY A 24 3.03 -16.79 -0.57
C GLY A 24 3.74 -16.00 -1.67
N LEU A 25 3.48 -14.71 -1.81
CA LEU A 25 3.98 -13.85 -2.90
C LEU A 25 5.49 -13.56 -2.81
N LEU A 26 6.07 -13.72 -1.62
CA LEU A 26 7.50 -13.53 -1.36
C LEU A 26 8.23 -14.87 -1.15
N SER A 27 7.66 -15.96 -1.67
CA SER A 27 8.26 -17.29 -1.64
C SER A 27 8.67 -17.75 -3.04
N GLY A 28 9.70 -18.57 -3.12
CA GLY A 28 10.17 -19.16 -4.38
C GLY A 28 11.46 -18.53 -4.92
N ALA A 29 11.77 -18.85 -6.18
CA ALA A 29 13.00 -18.42 -6.82
C ALA A 29 12.92 -16.97 -7.32
N ASN A 30 14.00 -16.23 -7.13
CA ASN A 30 14.11 -14.86 -7.64
C ASN A 30 14.24 -14.84 -9.17
N SER A 31 13.55 -13.89 -9.81
CA SER A 31 13.71 -13.60 -11.24
C SER A 31 14.27 -12.18 -11.45
N ARG A 32 14.96 -11.96 -12.57
CA ARG A 32 15.53 -10.64 -12.88
C ARG A 32 14.49 -9.75 -13.54
N LEU A 33 14.21 -8.60 -12.93
CA LEU A 33 13.38 -7.55 -13.51
C LEU A 33 14.24 -6.40 -14.03
N SER A 34 14.08 -6.04 -15.31
CA SER A 34 14.75 -4.88 -15.92
C SER A 34 13.70 -3.91 -16.44
N ALA A 35 13.68 -2.67 -15.93
CA ALA A 35 12.71 -1.65 -16.33
C ALA A 35 13.37 -0.26 -16.38
N ARG A 36 12.90 0.60 -17.29
CA ARG A 36 13.29 2.01 -17.34
C ARG A 36 12.30 2.83 -16.52
N VAL A 37 12.77 3.47 -15.47
CA VAL A 37 11.94 4.24 -14.53
C VAL A 37 12.62 5.58 -14.24
N PRO A 38 11.88 6.69 -14.15
CA PRO A 38 12.45 7.98 -13.77
C PRO A 38 13.15 7.90 -12.41
N ARG A 39 14.35 8.48 -12.30
CA ARG A 39 15.14 8.47 -11.06
C ARG A 39 14.41 9.15 -9.90
N GLU A 40 13.76 10.29 -10.18
CA GLU A 40 12.99 11.02 -9.18
C GLU A 40 11.86 10.18 -8.56
N LEU A 41 11.24 9.30 -9.35
CA LEU A 41 10.21 8.39 -8.85
C LEU A 41 10.80 7.40 -7.84
N ILE A 42 11.99 6.86 -8.14
CA ILE A 42 12.69 5.94 -7.25
C ILE A 42 13.05 6.66 -5.95
N ASP A 43 13.64 7.85 -6.03
CA ASP A 43 14.11 8.58 -4.85
C ASP A 43 12.95 8.96 -3.92
N ARG A 44 11.84 9.47 -4.47
CA ARG A 44 10.63 9.79 -3.71
C ARG A 44 10.00 8.53 -3.10
N ALA A 45 10.01 7.40 -3.82
CA ALA A 45 9.50 6.14 -3.30
C ALA A 45 10.38 5.59 -2.16
N LYS A 46 11.71 5.72 -2.22
CA LYS A 46 12.62 5.36 -1.12
C LYS A 46 12.38 6.21 0.12
N ILE A 47 12.27 7.53 -0.04
CA ILE A 47 11.98 8.45 1.07
C ILE A 47 10.64 8.09 1.73
N ARG A 48 9.60 7.83 0.92
CA ARG A 48 8.27 7.53 1.46
C ARG A 48 8.17 6.13 2.08
N SER A 49 8.83 5.14 1.51
CA SER A 49 8.79 3.77 2.06
C SER A 49 9.78 3.54 3.20
N GLY A 50 10.82 4.37 3.31
CA GLY A 50 11.96 4.12 4.20
C GLY A 50 12.89 3.00 3.69
N ILE A 51 12.66 2.47 2.48
CA ILE A 51 13.41 1.34 1.93
C ILE A 51 14.60 1.88 1.11
N ALA A 52 15.82 1.56 1.53
CA ALA A 52 17.04 1.97 0.80
C ALA A 52 17.36 1.08 -0.41
N SER A 53 17.11 -0.23 -0.29
CA SER A 53 17.37 -1.23 -1.33
C SER A 53 16.37 -1.10 -2.47
N THR A 54 16.86 -0.93 -3.70
CA THR A 54 15.98 -0.88 -4.89
C THR A 54 15.25 -2.20 -5.10
N THR A 55 15.88 -3.35 -4.82
CA THR A 55 15.23 -4.65 -4.91
C THR A 55 14.06 -4.75 -3.92
N ASN A 56 14.29 -4.40 -2.65
CA ASN A 56 13.25 -4.45 -1.62
C ASN A 56 12.13 -3.45 -1.92
N LEU A 57 12.47 -2.29 -2.50
CA LEU A 57 11.48 -1.29 -2.90
C LEU A 57 10.56 -1.84 -4.00
N VAL A 58 11.14 -2.57 -4.98
CA VAL A 58 10.39 -3.21 -6.06
C VAL A 58 9.54 -4.35 -5.53
N GLU A 59 10.08 -5.23 -4.68
CA GLU A 59 9.29 -6.29 -4.03
C GLU A 59 8.11 -5.72 -3.24
N TYR A 60 8.34 -4.69 -2.42
CA TYR A 60 7.28 -4.03 -1.67
C TYR A 60 6.23 -3.41 -2.60
N ALA A 61 6.65 -2.73 -3.67
CA ALA A 61 5.73 -2.13 -4.62
C ALA A 61 4.87 -3.17 -5.33
N LEU A 62 5.47 -4.27 -5.80
CA LEU A 62 4.76 -5.37 -6.45
C LEU A 62 3.84 -6.11 -5.48
N ALA A 63 4.31 -6.37 -4.26
CA ALA A 63 3.49 -6.95 -3.20
C ALA A 63 2.27 -6.08 -2.89
N LYS A 64 2.47 -4.77 -2.78
CA LYS A 64 1.38 -3.82 -2.55
C LYS A 64 0.34 -3.89 -3.68
N VAL A 65 0.77 -3.86 -4.94
CA VAL A 65 -0.13 -3.96 -6.11
C VAL A 65 -0.84 -5.32 -6.16
N ALA A 66 -0.14 -6.41 -5.87
CA ALA A 66 -0.73 -7.76 -5.87
C ALA A 66 -1.75 -7.97 -4.73
N LEU A 67 -1.62 -7.22 -3.63
CA LEU A 67 -2.53 -7.27 -2.48
C LEU A 67 -3.65 -6.22 -2.54
N GLU A 68 -3.63 -5.30 -3.50
CA GLU A 68 -4.70 -4.32 -3.65
C GLU A 68 -6.03 -5.05 -3.90
N ASP A 69 -6.99 -4.88 -2.99
CA ASP A 69 -8.37 -5.31 -3.16
C ASP A 69 -9.16 -4.25 -3.93
N ASP A 70 -10.28 -4.64 -4.52
CA ASP A 70 -11.28 -3.78 -5.15
C ASP A 70 -12.01 -2.88 -4.15
N PHE A 71 -11.48 -2.69 -2.93
CA PHE A 71 -12.12 -1.99 -1.83
C PHE A 71 -12.66 -0.62 -2.23
N GLY A 72 -11.92 0.15 -3.05
CA GLY A 72 -12.40 1.45 -3.54
C GLY A 72 -13.68 1.34 -4.37
N ALA A 73 -13.69 0.44 -5.37
CA ALA A 73 -14.85 0.18 -6.20
C ALA A 73 -16.02 -0.41 -5.38
N ARG A 74 -15.72 -1.34 -4.47
CA ARG A 74 -16.69 -1.97 -3.57
C ARG A 74 -17.30 -0.96 -2.58
N LEU A 75 -16.50 -0.05 -2.04
CA LEU A 75 -16.94 0.98 -1.11
C LEU A 75 -17.83 2.00 -1.80
N VAL A 76 -17.45 2.46 -3.00
CA VAL A 76 -18.28 3.36 -3.81
C VAL A 76 -19.58 2.66 -4.24
N GLY A 77 -19.51 1.40 -4.66
CA GLY A 77 -20.71 0.61 -4.98
C GLY A 77 -21.63 0.37 -3.78
N ARG A 78 -21.09 0.42 -2.56
CA ARG A 78 -21.82 0.37 -1.28
C ARG A 78 -22.18 1.74 -0.73
N LYS A 79 -21.96 2.84 -1.49
CA LYS A 79 -22.37 4.18 -1.07
C LYS A 79 -23.88 4.20 -0.95
N GLY A 80 -24.38 4.11 0.29
CA GLY A 80 -25.78 4.32 0.59
C GLY A 80 -26.18 5.73 0.19
N ALA A 81 -27.18 5.85 -0.68
CA ALA A 81 -27.87 7.11 -0.91
C ALA A 81 -28.98 7.20 0.13
N ILE A 82 -29.03 8.30 0.86
CA ILE A 82 -30.18 8.64 1.70
C ILE A 82 -31.18 9.31 0.76
N PRO A 83 -32.42 8.79 0.65
CA PRO A 83 -33.51 9.47 -0.05
C PRO A 83 -33.61 10.94 0.34
N SER A 84 -33.79 11.83 -0.64
CA SER A 84 -33.75 13.29 -0.46
C SER A 84 -34.88 13.85 0.41
N ASP A 85 -35.90 13.03 0.68
CA ASP A 85 -37.02 13.29 1.57
C ASP A 85 -36.71 13.00 3.06
N ILE A 86 -35.56 12.42 3.37
CA ILE A 86 -35.11 12.23 4.76
C ILE A 86 -34.47 13.52 5.26
N ALA A 87 -35.14 14.17 6.21
CA ALA A 87 -34.61 15.33 6.91
C ALA A 87 -33.44 14.90 7.82
N LEU A 88 -32.21 15.16 7.36
CA LEU A 88 -31.02 15.08 8.20
C LEU A 88 -31.00 16.34 9.07
N GLY A 89 -31.61 16.23 10.26
CA GLY A 89 -31.69 17.33 11.21
C GLY A 89 -30.33 18.00 11.43
N VAL A 90 -30.29 19.31 11.23
CA VAL A 90 -29.24 20.22 11.70
C VAL A 90 -29.58 20.71 13.09
#